data_AF-A0A1W9L745-F1
#
_entry.id   AF-A0A1W9L745-F1
#
_cell.length_a   1.000
_cell.length_b   1.000
_cell.length_c   1.000
_cell.angle_alpha   90.00
_cell.angle_beta   90.00
_cell.angle_gamma   90.00
#
_symmetry.space_group_name_H-M   'P 1'
#
loop_
_entity.id
_entity.type
_entity.pdbx_description
1 polymer ?
#
loop_
_entity_poly.entity_id
_entity_poly.type
_entity_poly.pdbx_seq_one_letter_code
_entity_poly.pdbx_strand_id
1 'polypeptide(L)' 'VIPGSGGVRKVRWSRKGSGKRGGVRVIYYNRLTNGEIWLLLIYAKSEQENIPAHILKAIKTEIENA' A
#
# COMPACT_ATOMS: atom_id res chain seq x y z
N VAL A 1 6.14 -6.65 4.49
CA VAL A 1 4.79 -6.54 5.11
C VAL A 1 4.82 -5.39 6.10
N ILE A 2 3.74 -4.64 6.27
CA ILE A 2 3.65 -3.58 7.28
C ILE A 2 3.16 -4.21 8.59
N PRO A 3 3.95 -4.22 9.67
CA PRO A 3 3.53 -4.81 10.95
C PRO A 3 2.23 -4.19 11.48
N GLY A 4 1.36 -5.00 12.10
CA GLY A 4 0.09 -4.53 12.68
C GLY A 4 -1.02 -4.18 11.67
N SER A 5 -0.76 -4.24 10.37
CA SER A 5 -1.72 -3.83 9.32
C SER A 5 -2.66 -4.95 8.84
N GLY A 6 -2.56 -6.17 9.39
CA GLY A 6 -3.37 -7.30 8.95
C GLY A 6 -2.96 -7.89 7.60
N GLY A 7 -1.67 -7.82 7.23
CA GLY A 7 -1.14 -8.45 6.01
C GLY A 7 -0.93 -7.50 4.83
N VAL A 8 -1.17 -6.20 5.00
CA VAL A 8 -0.90 -5.17 3.99
C VAL A 8 0.61 -5.03 3.72
N ARG A 9 0.96 -4.77 2.48
CA ARG A 9 2.33 -4.67 1.97
C ARG A 9 2.56 -3.30 1.34
N LYS A 10 3.83 -2.86 1.35
CA LYS A 10 4.28 -1.61 0.74
C LYS A 10 5.36 -1.94 -0.29
N VAL A 11 5.14 -1.53 -1.53
CA VAL A 11 6.17 -1.50 -2.58
C VAL A 11 6.68 -0.08 -2.73
N ARG A 12 8.00 0.07 -2.82
CA ARG A 12 8.67 1.33 -3.17
C ARG A 12 8.93 1.28 -4.67
N TRP A 13 8.32 2.19 -5.41
CA TRP A 13 8.38 2.21 -6.86
C TRP A 13 9.08 3.49 -7.33
N SER A 14 10.02 3.37 -8.26
CA SER A 14 10.69 4.52 -8.88
C SER A 14 10.03 4.87 -10.21
N ARG A 15 9.70 6.14 -10.45
CA ARG A 15 9.10 6.59 -11.71
C ARG A 15 10.21 6.99 -12.68
N LYS A 16 10.14 6.52 -13.93
CA LYS A 16 11.08 6.91 -14.99
C LYS A 16 11.02 8.43 -15.20
N GLY A 17 12.20 9.06 -15.37
CA GLY A 17 12.32 10.51 -15.54
C GLY A 17 12.16 11.33 -14.26
N SER A 18 12.12 10.68 -13.08
CA SER A 18 11.96 11.36 -11.80
C SER A 18 13.24 11.31 -10.97
N GLY A 19 13.60 12.42 -10.31
CA GLY A 19 14.78 12.51 -9.47
C GLY A 19 14.64 11.75 -8.15
N LYS A 20 15.61 11.90 -7.23
CA LYS A 20 15.69 11.18 -5.93
C LYS A 20 14.41 11.22 -5.06
N ARG A 21 13.54 12.21 -5.27
CA ARG A 21 12.26 12.41 -4.54
C ARG A 21 11.02 11.94 -5.31
N GLY A 22 11.11 11.56 -6.59
CA GLY A 22 9.96 11.28 -7.46
C GLY A 22 9.43 9.85 -7.44
N GLY A 23 9.90 9.01 -6.51
CA GLY A 23 9.33 7.69 -6.28
C GLY A 23 7.93 7.74 -5.66
N VAL A 24 7.20 6.64 -5.76
CA VAL A 24 5.87 6.45 -5.14
C VAL A 24 5.90 5.22 -4.23
N ARG A 25 5.00 5.21 -3.26
CA ARG A 25 4.74 4.06 -2.39
C ARG A 25 3.37 3.51 -2.77
N VAL A 26 3.36 2.25 -3.19
CA VAL A 26 2.16 1.51 -3.50
C VAL A 26 1.84 0.61 -2.33
N ILE A 27 0.64 0.73 -1.79
CA ILE A 27 0.13 -0.10 -0.71
C ILE A 27 -0.83 -1.13 -1.31
N TYR A 28 -0.60 -2.39 -1.03
CA TYR A 28 -1.38 -3.49 -1.61
C TYR A 28 -1.56 -4.62 -0.60
N TYR A 29 -2.52 -5.50 -0.86
CA TYR A 29 -2.62 -6.78 -0.17
C TYR A 29 -2.98 -7.90 -1.15
N ASN A 30 -2.67 -9.13 -0.78
CA ASN A 30 -2.97 -10.31 -1.59
C ASN A 30 -4.24 -10.96 -1.03
N ARG A 31 -5.28 -11.06 -1.85
CA ARG A 31 -6.49 -11.83 -1.54
C ARG A 31 -6.27 -13.26 -2.04
N LEU A 32 -5.60 -14.07 -1.21
CA LEU A 32 -5.12 -15.39 -1.59
C LEU A 32 -6.23 -16.35 -2.00
N THR A 33 -7.43 -16.23 -1.41
CA THR A 33 -8.60 -17.07 -1.74
C THR A 33 -8.99 -16.96 -3.22
N ASN A 34 -8.75 -15.80 -3.83
CA ASN A 34 -9.14 -15.50 -5.21
C ASN A 34 -7.92 -15.37 -6.13
N GLY A 35 -6.70 -15.52 -5.60
CA GLY A 35 -5.46 -15.30 -6.36
C GLY A 35 -5.24 -13.85 -6.80
N GLU A 36 -5.88 -12.87 -6.14
CA GLU A 36 -5.89 -11.48 -6.56
C GLU A 36 -4.88 -10.62 -5.79
N ILE A 37 -4.41 -9.55 -6.44
CA ILE A 37 -3.62 -8.49 -5.80
C ILE A 37 -4.44 -7.20 -5.85
N TRP A 38 -4.79 -6.69 -4.68
CA TRP A 38 -5.56 -5.46 -4.54
C TRP A 38 -4.64 -4.28 -4.22
N LEU A 39 -4.67 -3.27 -5.08
CA LEU A 39 -3.94 -2.01 -4.89
C LEU A 39 -4.82 -1.05 -4.09
N LEU A 40 -4.44 -0.80 -2.84
CA LEU A 40 -5.24 0.00 -1.91
C LEU A 40 -5.02 1.49 -2.12
N LEU A 41 -3.75 1.90 -2.15
CA LEU A 41 -3.36 3.31 -2.17
C LEU A 41 -2.05 3.48 -2.94
N ILE A 42 -1.91 4.64 -3.57
CA ILE A 42 -0.65 5.12 -4.13
C ILE A 42 -0.41 6.55 -3.67
N TYR A 43 0.79 6.84 -3.18
CA TYR A 43 1.18 8.20 -2.80
C TYR A 43 2.63 8.48 -3.15
N ALA A 44 2.92 9.74 -3.46
CA ALA A 44 4.29 10.16 -3.75
C ALA A 44 5.16 10.11 -2.49
N LYS A 45 6.45 9.83 -2.69
CA LYS A 45 7.42 9.71 -1.60
C LYS A 45 7.52 10.99 -0.77
N SER A 46 7.30 12.15 -1.41
CA SER A 46 7.35 13.49 -0.82
C SER A 46 6.16 13.82 0.05
N GLU A 47 4.99 13.26 -0.23
CA GLU A 47 3.73 13.63 0.43
C GLU A 47 3.59 13.01 1.81
N GLN A 48 3.96 11.73 1.91
CA GLN A 48 3.75 10.96 3.13
C GLN A 48 4.85 9.90 3.25
N GLU A 49 5.40 9.73 4.45
CA GLU A 49 6.41 8.70 4.69
C GLU A 49 5.76 7.34 5.02
N ASN A 50 4.83 7.35 5.98
CA ASN A 50 4.13 6.18 6.46
C ASN A 50 2.66 6.48 6.71
N ILE A 51 1.81 5.47 6.46
CA ILE A 51 0.42 5.46 6.88
C ILE A 51 0.33 4.57 8.11
N PRO A 52 -0.35 4.98 9.19
CA PRO A 52 -0.50 4.17 10.38
C PRO A 52 -1.11 2.80 10.08
N ALA A 53 -0.59 1.75 10.71
CA ALA A 53 -0.99 0.38 10.44
C ALA A 53 -2.49 0.11 10.71
N HIS A 54 -3.06 0.77 11.73
CA HIS A 54 -4.48 0.62 12.07
C HIS A 54 -5.41 1.16 10.95
N ILE A 55 -5.03 2.25 10.28
CA ILE A 55 -5.77 2.80 9.14
C ILE A 55 -5.73 1.82 7.97
N LEU A 56 -4.55 1.28 7.65
CA LEU A 56 -4.41 0.29 6.58
C LEU A 56 -5.21 -0.99 6.85
N LYS A 57 -5.28 -1.41 8.11
CA LYS A 57 -6.10 -2.53 8.54
C LYS A 57 -7.59 -2.24 8.33
N ALA A 58 -8.07 -1.06 8.71
CA ALA A 58 -9.45 -0.65 8.50
C ALA A 58 -9.84 -0.64 7.00
N ILE A 59 -8.99 -0.05 6.15
CA ILE A 59 -9.21 -0.02 4.69
C ILE A 59 -9.27 -1.44 4.11
N LYS A 60 -8.36 -2.33 4.53
CA LYS A 60 -8.35 -3.73 4.11
C LYS A 60 -9.66 -4.42 4.49
N THR A 61 -10.10 -4.27 5.74
CA THR A 61 -11.32 -4.91 6.25
C THR A 61 -12.56 -4.42 5.50
N GLU A 62 -12.66 -3.13 5.19
CA GLU A 62 -13.79 -2.59 4.44
C GLU A 62 -13.86 -3.19 3.03
N ILE A 63 -12.72 -3.31 2.34
CA ILE A 63 -12.65 -3.87 0.98
C ILE A 63 -12.89 -5.39 0.97
N GLU A 64 -12.44 -6.12 2.00
CA GLU A 64 -12.70 -7.57 2.08
C GLU A 64 -14.18 -7.90 2.29
N ASN A 65 -14.94 -6.98 2.87
CA ASN A 65 -16.37 -7.14 3.15
C ASN A 65 -17.28 -6.59 2.02
N ALA A 66 -16.69 -5.96 1.00
CA ALA A 66 -17.39 -5.48 -0.20
C ALA A 66 -17.49 -6.59 -1.26
#